data_AF-A0A6P1DDA4-F1
#
_entry.id   AF-A0A6P1DDA4-F1
#
_cell.length_a   1.000
_cell.length_b   1.000
_cell.length_c   1.000
_cell.angle_alpha   90.00
_cell.angle_beta   90.00
_cell.angle_gamma   90.00
#
_symmetry.space_group_name_H-M   'P 1'
#
loop_
_entity.id
_entity.type
_entity.pdbx_description
1 polymer ?
#
loop_
_entity_poly.entity_id
_entity_poly.type
_entity_poly.pdbx_seq_one_letter_code
_entity_poly.pdbx_strand_id
1 'polypeptide(L)'
;MYKHFFKQLLDMLAALIALILFTPILLVVTIFLAFANQGKPFFFQQRPGKNGKIFTIVKFKTMNDKKDEHGNLLSDAIRLTKIGSFVRKTSLDEFPQLLNVLNYAK
;
A
#
# COMPACT_ATOMS: atom_id res chain seq x y z
N MET A 1 23.71 13.76 15.70
CA MET A 1 23.34 14.59 14.53
C MET A 1 22.81 13.76 13.36
N TYR A 2 23.53 12.73 12.88
CA TYR A 2 23.13 11.89 11.73
C TYR A 2 21.75 11.19 11.85
N LYS A 3 21.50 10.49 12.98
CA LYS A 3 20.27 9.72 13.19
C LYS A 3 18.98 10.55 13.30
N HIS A 4 19.10 11.84 13.63
CA HIS A 4 17.92 12.65 13.97
C HIS A 4 17.50 13.59 12.87
N PHE A 5 18.43 14.19 12.11
CA PHE A 5 18.07 15.22 11.12
C PHE A 5 18.37 14.78 9.68
N PHE A 6 19.62 14.38 9.42
CA PHE A 6 20.06 13.98 8.08
C PHE A 6 19.36 12.72 7.57
N LYS A 7 19.16 11.72 8.45
CA LYS A 7 18.42 10.51 8.10
C LYS A 7 16.99 10.82 7.67
N GLN A 8 16.28 11.66 8.42
CA GLN A 8 14.88 11.99 8.13
C GLN A 8 14.75 12.76 6.81
N LEU A 9 15.64 13.73 6.57
CA LEU A 9 15.64 14.50 5.33
C LEU A 9 15.94 13.60 4.13
N LEU A 10 16.92 12.70 4.25
CA LEU A 10 17.28 11.76 3.18
C LEU A 10 16.14 10.77 2.90
N ASP A 11 15.55 10.18 3.95
CA ASP A 11 14.43 9.25 3.83
C ASP A 11 13.23 9.93 3.13
N MET A 12 12.93 11.19 3.49
CA MET A 12 11.86 11.98 2.89
C MET A 12 12.13 12.33 1.42
N LEU A 13 13.35 12.79 1.09
CA LEU A 13 13.74 13.11 -0.29
C LEU A 13 13.71 11.87 -1.18
N ALA A 14 14.26 10.75 -0.69
CA ALA A 14 14.25 9.48 -1.41
C ALA A 14 12.81 8.98 -1.64
N ALA A 15 11.94 9.07 -0.63
CA ALA A 15 10.53 8.70 -0.78
C ALA A 15 9.80 9.61 -1.78
N LEU A 16 10.06 10.92 -1.76
CA LEU A 16 9.45 11.87 -2.69
C LEU A 16 9.87 11.60 -4.14
N ILE A 17 11.17 11.41 -4.38
CA ILE A 17 11.71 11.09 -5.71
C ILE A 17 11.13 9.78 -6.22
N ALA A 18 11.12 8.73 -5.39
CA ALA A 18 10.52 7.45 -5.75
C ALA A 18 9.03 7.62 -6.08
N LEU A 19 8.27 8.37 -5.26
CA LEU A 19 6.84 8.55 -5.50
C LEU A 19 6.58 9.25 -6.84
N ILE A 20 7.33 10.31 -7.17
CA ILE A 20 7.22 11.02 -8.45
C ILE A 20 7.55 10.08 -9.62
N LEU A 21 8.67 9.35 -9.54
CA LEU A 21 9.10 8.44 -10.61
C LEU A 21 8.09 7.32 -10.86
N PHE A 22 7.54 6.74 -9.80
CA PHE A 22 6.61 5.62 -9.89
C PHE A 22 5.15 6.04 -10.03
N THR A 23 4.80 7.33 -9.91
CA THR A 23 3.44 7.87 -10.06
C THR A 23 2.69 7.32 -11.28
N PRO A 24 3.23 7.34 -12.51
CA PRO A 24 2.51 6.81 -13.67
C PRO A 24 2.16 5.32 -13.53
N ILE A 25 3.08 4.52 -12.97
CA ILE A 25 2.87 3.09 -12.74
C ILE A 25 1.80 2.88 -11.66
N LEU A 26 1.87 3.64 -10.56
CA LEU A 26 0.92 3.54 -9.45
C LEU A 26 -0.50 3.92 -9.89
N LEU A 27 -0.67 4.92 -10.76
CA LEU A 27 -1.97 5.28 -11.32
C LEU A 27 -2.57 4.15 -12.15
N VAL A 28 -1.77 3.56 -13.05
CA VAL A 28 -2.20 2.42 -13.87
C VAL A 28 -2.61 1.24 -12.99
N VAL A 29 -1.80 0.89 -11.99
CA VAL A 29 -2.12 -0.17 -11.01
C VAL A 29 -3.41 0.14 -10.25
N THR A 30 -3.61 1.39 -9.84
CA THR A 30 -4.83 1.84 -9.13
C THR A 30 -6.08 1.59 -9.96
N ILE A 31 -6.06 1.97 -11.24
CA ILE A 31 -7.17 1.77 -12.17
C ILE A 31 -7.47 0.28 -12.34
N PHE A 32 -6.44 -0.53 -12.63
CA PHE A 32 -6.60 -1.97 -12.82
C PHE A 32 -7.15 -2.66 -11.57
N LEU A 33 -6.68 -2.30 -10.37
CA LEU A 33 -7.16 -2.87 -9.12
C LEU A 33 -8.57 -2.40 -8.76
N ALA A 34 -8.94 -1.16 -9.08
CA ALA A 34 -10.30 -0.67 -8.88
C ALA A 34 -11.31 -1.50 -9.69
N PHE A 35 -10.99 -1.79 -10.96
CA PHE A 35 -11.81 -2.67 -11.80
C PHE A 35 -11.78 -4.13 -11.32
N ALA A 36 -10.59 -4.67 -11.02
CA ALA A 36 -10.44 -6.07 -10.64
C ALA A 36 -11.14 -6.42 -9.31
N ASN A 37 -11.14 -5.50 -8.35
CA ASN A 37 -11.71 -5.71 -7.03
C ASN A 37 -13.13 -5.15 -6.87
N GLN A 38 -13.68 -4.49 -7.92
CA GLN A 38 -15.01 -3.87 -7.90
C GLN A 38 -15.24 -2.96 -6.69
N GLY A 39 -14.23 -2.16 -6.35
CA GLY A 39 -14.24 -1.41 -5.10
C GLY A 39 -12.99 -0.57 -4.87
N LYS A 40 -12.69 -0.34 -3.59
CA LYS A 40 -11.60 0.56 -3.19
C LYS A 40 -10.24 -0.07 -3.53
N PRO A 41 -9.37 0.62 -4.29
CA PRO A 41 -8.05 0.10 -4.66
C PRO A 41 -7.02 0.18 -3.52
N PHE A 42 -7.34 0.87 -2.42
CA PHE A 42 -6.44 1.03 -1.27
C PHE A 42 -6.94 0.25 -0.06
N PHE A 43 -5.98 -0.29 0.69
CA PHE A 43 -6.18 -0.97 1.96
C PHE A 43 -5.34 -0.29 3.04
N PHE A 44 -5.94 -0.09 4.21
CA PHE A 44 -5.30 0.56 5.35
C PHE A 44 -5.08 -0.46 6.46
N GLN A 45 -3.85 -0.59 6.93
CA GLN A 45 -3.49 -1.52 7.99
C GLN A 45 -2.84 -0.79 9.15
N GLN A 46 -3.26 -1.07 10.38
CA GLN A 46 -2.60 -0.55 11.58
C GLN A 46 -1.34 -1.36 11.89
N ARG A 47 -0.23 -0.68 12.17
CA ARG A 47 1.05 -1.28 12.56
C ARG A 47 1.66 -0.52 13.75
N PRO A 48 2.35 -1.21 14.67
CA PRO A 48 3.13 -0.55 15.71
C PRO A 48 4.36 0.11 15.10
N GLY A 49 4.54 1.40 15.34
CA GLY A 49 5.67 2.20 14.88
C GLY A 49 6.69 2.45 15.98
N LYS A 50 7.46 3.55 15.83
CA LYS A 50 8.48 3.95 16.79
C LYS A 50 7.85 4.15 18.18
N ASN A 51 8.48 3.57 19.20
CA ASN A 51 8.03 3.62 20.60
C ASN A 51 6.61 3.04 20.81
N GLY A 52 6.18 2.09 19.97
CA GLY A 52 4.87 1.44 20.09
C GLY A 52 3.69 2.30 19.65
N LYS A 53 3.93 3.51 19.12
CA LYS A 53 2.86 4.35 18.57
C LYS A 53 2.27 3.70 17.33
N ILE A 54 0.98 3.37 17.38
CA ILE A 54 0.26 2.79 16.25
C ILE A 54 0.17 3.83 15.13
N PHE A 55 0.46 3.40 13.91
CA PHE A 55 0.24 4.19 12.71
C PHE A 55 -0.42 3.34 11.63
N THR A 56 -1.15 4.00 10.73
CA THR A 56 -1.87 3.34 9.66
C THR A 56 -1.03 3.38 8.39
N ILE A 57 -0.59 2.22 7.91
CA ILE A 57 0.03 2.10 6.60
C ILE A 57 -1.02 2.03 5.50
N VAL A 58 -0.71 2.60 4.35
CA VAL A 58 -1.53 2.46 3.14
C VAL A 58 -0.86 1.48 2.18
N LYS A 59 -1.63 0.54 1.64
CA LYS A 59 -1.20 -0.43 0.63
C LYS A 59 -2.22 -0.48 -0.51
N PHE A 60 -1.85 -1.03 -1.65
CA PHE A 60 -2.87 -1.42 -2.61
C PHE A 60 -3.63 -2.65 -2.14
N LYS A 61 -4.95 -2.61 -2.33
CA LYS A 61 -5.84 -3.73 -2.10
C LYS A 61 -5.71 -4.70 -3.27
N THR A 62 -5.19 -5.89 -3.02
CA THR A 62 -4.96 -6.92 -4.07
C THR A 62 -5.99 -8.04 -4.05
N MET A 63 -6.89 -8.04 -3.05
CA MET A 63 -7.93 -9.04 -2.89
C MET A 63 -9.31 -8.39 -2.93
N ASN A 64 -10.26 -9.05 -3.58
CA ASN A 64 -11.64 -8.58 -3.63
C ASN A 64 -12.40 -8.87 -2.32
N ASP A 65 -13.62 -8.33 -2.19
CA ASP A 65 -14.49 -8.51 -1.02
C ASP A 65 -15.61 -9.53 -1.27
N LYS A 66 -15.40 -10.50 -2.17
CA LYS A 66 -16.42 -11.52 -2.45
C LYS A 66 -16.72 -12.31 -1.18
N LYS A 67 -18.03 -12.50 -0.95
CA LYS A 67 -18.59 -13.22 0.19
C LYS A 67 -19.38 -14.43 -0.31
N ASP A 68 -19.54 -15.44 0.56
CA ASP A 68 -20.46 -16.54 0.36
C ASP A 68 -21.93 -16.10 0.58
N GLU A 69 -22.87 -17.03 0.40
CA GLU A 69 -24.30 -16.83 0.62
C GLU A 69 -24.64 -16.52 2.09
N HIS A 70 -23.74 -16.87 3.02
CA HIS A 70 -23.87 -16.61 4.46
C HIS A 70 -23.23 -15.27 4.88
N GLY A 71 -22.64 -14.52 3.94
CA GLY A 71 -22.00 -13.23 4.19
C GLY A 71 -20.57 -13.30 4.74
N ASN A 72 -19.98 -14.50 4.81
CA ASN A 72 -18.57 -14.69 5.17
C ASN A 72 -17.66 -14.40 3.99
N LEU A 73 -16.47 -13.87 4.25
CA LEU A 73 -15.47 -13.67 3.20
C LEU A 73 -15.04 -15.03 2.63
N LEU A 74 -14.99 -15.12 1.30
CA LEU A 74 -14.47 -16.31 0.62
C LEU A 74 -12.99 -16.53 0.97
N SER A 75 -12.48 -17.73 0.65
CA SER A 75 -11.07 -18.04 0.86
C SER A 75 -10.16 -17.12 0.03
N ASP A 76 -8.96 -16.89 0.53
CA ASP A 76 -7.98 -16.01 -0.11
C ASP A 76 -7.66 -16.41 -1.55
N ALA A 77 -7.65 -17.71 -1.85
CA ALA A 77 -7.43 -18.26 -3.18
C ALA A 77 -8.51 -17.82 -4.20
N ILE A 78 -9.76 -17.65 -3.75
CA ILE A 78 -10.88 -17.20 -4.60
C ILE A 78 -10.90 -15.67 -4.70
N ARG A 79 -10.44 -14.97 -3.66
CA ARG A 79 -10.45 -13.51 -3.58
C ARG A 79 -9.27 -12.84 -4.28
N LEU A 80 -8.17 -13.56 -4.49
CA LEU A 80 -6.98 -13.06 -5.17
C LEU A 80 -7.20 -13.03 -6.69
N THR A 81 -7.18 -11.84 -7.29
CA THR A 81 -7.31 -11.68 -8.74
C THR A 81 -5.97 -11.89 -9.45
N LYS A 82 -5.97 -12.15 -10.76
CA LYS A 82 -4.71 -12.24 -11.56
C LYS A 82 -3.89 -10.95 -11.44
N ILE A 83 -4.57 -9.80 -11.50
CA ILE A 83 -3.96 -8.48 -11.33
C ILE A 83 -3.41 -8.33 -9.91
N GLY A 84 -4.20 -8.65 -8.88
CA GLY A 84 -3.74 -8.61 -7.48
C GLY A 84 -2.53 -9.51 -7.21
N SER A 85 -2.49 -10.70 -7.82
CA SER A 85 -1.35 -11.62 -7.76
C SER A 85 -0.09 -11.01 -8.40
N PHE A 86 -0.23 -10.38 -9.57
CA PHE A 86 0.89 -9.70 -10.24
C PHE A 86 1.43 -8.52 -9.42
N VAL A 87 0.54 -7.71 -8.85
CA VAL A 87 0.91 -6.56 -8.00
C VAL A 87 1.67 -7.05 -6.75
N ARG A 88 1.23 -8.14 -6.11
CA ARG A 88 1.97 -8.75 -4.99
C ARG A 88 3.33 -9.30 -5.39
N LYS A 89 3.41 -10.00 -6.54
CA LYS A 89 4.68 -10.57 -7.03
C LYS A 89 5.73 -9.50 -7.31
N THR A 90 5.30 -8.33 -7.76
CA THR A 90 6.16 -7.18 -8.03
C THR A 90 6.36 -6.26 -6.82
N SER A 91 5.76 -6.60 -5.67
CA SER A 91 5.74 -5.76 -4.44
C SER A 91 5.19 -4.35 -4.67
N LEU A 92 4.46 -4.14 -5.77
CA LEU A 92 3.86 -2.85 -6.11
C LEU A 92 2.77 -2.47 -5.10
N ASP A 93 2.19 -3.43 -4.39
CA ASP A 93 1.21 -3.17 -3.34
C ASP A 93 1.76 -2.39 -2.14
N GLU A 94 3.08 -2.39 -1.98
CA GLU A 94 3.74 -1.71 -0.86
C GLU A 94 4.15 -0.28 -1.16
N PHE A 95 4.25 0.11 -2.43
CA PHE A 95 4.66 1.45 -2.84
C PHE A 95 3.84 2.60 -2.24
N PRO A 96 2.50 2.47 -2.05
CA PRO A 96 1.73 3.49 -1.36
C PRO A 96 2.26 3.82 0.06
N GLN A 97 2.96 2.89 0.72
CA GLN A 97 3.58 3.12 2.03
C GLN A 97 4.66 4.23 2.00
N LEU A 98 5.19 4.61 0.83
CA LEU A 98 6.07 5.77 0.72
C LEU A 98 5.39 7.07 1.18
N LEU A 99 4.06 7.18 1.07
CA LEU A 99 3.28 8.28 1.65
C LEU A 99 3.39 8.30 3.18
N ASN A 100 3.52 7.14 3.82
CA ASN A 100 3.76 7.08 5.25
C ASN A 100 5.13 7.64 5.61
N VAL A 101 6.17 7.43 4.80
CA VAL A 101 7.49 8.00 5.04
C VAL A 101 7.45 9.53 5.04
N LEU A 102 6.69 10.13 4.12
CA LEU A 102 6.49 11.58 4.05
C LEU A 102 5.71 12.12 5.25
N ASN A 103 4.71 11.39 5.73
CA ASN A 103 3.87 11.80 6.87
C ASN A 103 4.51 11.51 8.24
N TYR A 104 5.43 10.53 8.33
CA TYR A 104 6.08 10.12 9.58
C TYR A 104 7.33 10.96 9.92
N ALA A 105 7.57 12.04 9.18
CA ALA A 105 8.62 13.01 9.48
C ALA A 105 8.34 13.88 10.74
N LYS A 106 7.46 13.45 11.65
CA LYS A 106 7.14 14.12 12.93
C LYS A 106 7.36 13.19 14.12
#